data_AF-A0A7S1YWT9-F1
#
_entry.id   AF-A0A7S1YWT9-F1
#
_cell.length_a   1.000
_cell.length_b   1.000
_cell.length_c   1.000
_cell.angle_alpha   90.00
_cell.angle_beta   90.00
_cell.angle_gamma   90.00
#
_symmetry.space_group_name_H-M   'P 1'
#
loop_
_entity.id
_entity.type
_entity.pdbx_description
1 polymer ?
#
loop_
_entity_poly.entity_id
_entity_poly.type
_entity_poly.pdbx_seq_one_letter_code
_entity_poly.pdbx_strand_id
1 'polypeptide(L)'
;LCGSIPDGVVAFFTSYSYMESIISEWDGMGVLRQLTKHKLVFIETKDVVETTLALDNYRRACDSGRGAVFLSVARGKVSEGINFDRHYGRAVIMFGVPFQYTLSHVLRARLEYLQTHYQIREQDFLNFDALRQASQCVGRVIRSKTDYGLMIFADSRYNRHDKRSKLPKWILQFMHDGYLNLSTDMALQHVKHFLRVMAQPVDQAALQSVLLTLEEVEQMNPSPDQGSTLPGEGGAMLTESSTAAV
;
A
#
# COMPACT_ATOMS: atom_id res chain seq x y z
N LEU A 1 3.95 19.98 -1.98
CA LEU A 1 3.02 18.84 -1.78
C LEU A 1 1.90 19.16 -0.79
N CYS A 2 2.21 19.43 0.49
CA CYS A 2 1.17 19.64 1.52
C CYS A 2 0.26 20.86 1.31
N GLY A 3 0.69 21.88 0.55
CA GLY A 3 -0.20 22.98 0.14
C GLY A 3 -1.13 22.66 -1.03
N SER A 4 -1.04 21.48 -1.65
CA SER A 4 -1.86 21.08 -2.81
C SER A 4 -2.67 19.81 -2.59
N ILE A 5 -2.19 18.90 -1.74
CA ILE A 5 -2.91 17.67 -1.40
C ILE A 5 -3.93 18.00 -0.29
N PRO A 6 -5.23 17.66 -0.46
CA PRO A 6 -6.24 17.87 0.58
C PRO A 6 -6.02 16.91 1.76
N ASP A 7 -6.64 17.22 2.89
CA ASP A 7 -6.80 16.29 4.03
C ASP A 7 -5.50 15.68 4.56
N GLY A 8 -5.39 14.35 4.58
CA GLY A 8 -4.30 13.58 5.16
C GLY A 8 -3.16 13.25 4.20
N VAL A 9 -1.92 13.47 4.65
CA VAL A 9 -0.69 12.97 4.02
C VAL A 9 0.06 12.10 5.01
N VAL A 10 0.49 10.93 4.59
CA VAL A 10 1.29 10.02 5.42
C VAL A 10 2.68 9.88 4.80
N ALA A 11 3.72 10.12 5.58
CA ALA A 11 5.09 10.05 5.12
C ALA A 11 5.88 9.02 5.91
N PHE A 12 6.33 7.97 5.24
CA PHE A 12 7.12 6.91 5.84
C PHE A 12 8.61 7.14 5.63
N PHE A 13 9.37 7.17 6.72
CA PHE A 13 10.82 7.20 6.74
C PHE A 13 11.41 5.80 6.91
N THR A 14 12.69 5.63 6.55
CA THR A 14 13.39 4.34 6.64
C THR A 14 13.67 3.89 8.08
N SER A 15 13.91 4.82 9.01
CA SER A 15 14.16 4.55 10.43
C SER A 15 13.79 5.74 11.32
N TYR A 16 13.62 5.48 12.63
CA TYR A 16 13.41 6.54 13.63
C TYR A 16 14.59 7.53 13.68
N SER A 17 15.83 7.01 13.68
CA SER A 17 17.02 7.87 13.70
C SER A 17 17.08 8.80 12.50
N TYR A 18 16.77 8.29 11.31
CA TYR A 18 16.75 9.09 10.09
C TYR A 18 15.64 10.15 10.14
N MET A 19 14.44 9.77 10.59
CA MET A 19 13.32 10.70 10.78
C MET A 19 13.66 11.82 11.76
N GLU A 20 14.22 11.48 12.94
CA GLU A 20 14.62 12.45 13.98
C GLU A 20 15.68 13.43 13.44
N SER A 21 16.70 12.94 12.71
CA SER A 21 17.71 13.79 12.09
C SER A 21 17.10 14.78 11.08
N ILE A 22 16.24 14.29 10.19
CA ILE A 22 15.60 15.14 9.16
C ILE A 22 14.66 16.17 9.80
N ILE A 23 13.89 15.78 10.82
CA ILE A 23 13.00 16.70 11.54
C ILE A 23 13.80 17.81 12.23
N SER A 24 14.93 17.47 12.86
CA SER A 24 15.83 18.44 13.49
C SER A 24 16.38 19.44 12.47
N GLU A 25 16.85 18.96 11.31
CA GLU A 25 17.30 19.82 10.21
C GLU A 25 16.17 20.71 9.67
N TRP A 26 14.97 20.15 9.48
CA TRP A 26 13.81 20.90 9.01
C TRP A 26 13.34 21.97 9.98
N ASP A 27 13.52 21.78 11.28
CA ASP A 27 13.24 22.82 12.27
C ASP A 27 14.24 23.98 12.17
N GLY A 28 15.53 23.65 12.10
CA GLY A 28 16.63 24.60 11.92
C GLY A 28 16.49 25.44 10.64
N MET A 29 16.07 24.80 9.53
CA MET A 29 15.79 25.47 8.25
C MET A 29 14.45 26.23 8.23
N GLY A 30 13.58 26.05 9.23
CA GLY A 30 12.24 26.64 9.26
C GLY A 30 11.23 25.99 8.31
N VAL A 31 11.54 24.82 7.75
CA VAL A 31 10.65 24.03 6.88
C VAL A 31 9.42 23.56 7.66
N LEU A 32 9.61 23.10 8.91
CA LEU A 32 8.47 22.70 9.77
C LEU A 32 7.48 23.84 9.98
N ARG A 33 7.99 25.07 10.21
CA ARG A 33 7.14 26.26 10.37
C ARG A 33 6.33 26.55 9.10
N GLN A 34 6.90 26.34 7.92
CA GLN A 34 6.16 26.48 6.65
C GLN A 34 5.14 25.35 6.45
N LEU A 35 5.47 24.14 6.88
CA LEU A 35 4.60 22.98 6.80
C LEU A 35 3.35 23.17 7.69
N THR A 36 3.55 23.62 8.93
CA THR A 36 2.48 23.86 9.92
C THR A 36 1.50 24.96 9.49
N LYS A 37 1.90 25.86 8.59
CA LYS A 37 0.95 26.82 7.96
C LYS A 37 -0.10 26.09 7.12
N HIS A 38 0.26 25.00 6.47
CA HIS A 38 -0.63 24.27 5.56
C HIS A 38 -1.36 23.10 6.23
N LYS A 39 -0.68 22.32 7.09
CA LYS A 39 -1.24 21.13 7.75
C LYS A 39 -0.63 20.93 9.12
N LEU A 40 -1.37 20.34 10.06
CA LEU A 40 -0.80 19.95 11.36
C LEU A 40 0.15 18.76 11.19
N VAL A 41 1.24 18.75 11.96
CA VAL A 41 2.27 17.71 11.87
C VAL A 41 2.18 16.81 13.10
N PHE A 42 2.08 15.50 12.86
CA PHE A 42 2.08 14.46 13.87
C PHE A 42 3.22 13.49 13.58
N ILE A 43 3.88 13.00 14.62
CA ILE A 43 5.09 12.18 14.50
C ILE A 43 4.87 10.90 15.28
N GLU A 44 5.20 9.76 14.66
CA GLU A 44 5.26 8.47 15.32
C GLU A 44 6.42 8.44 16.31
N THR A 45 6.16 8.00 17.54
CA THR A 45 7.19 7.77 18.56
C THR A 45 7.32 6.27 18.83
N LYS A 46 8.34 5.89 19.61
CA LYS A 46 8.51 4.48 20.01
C LYS A 46 7.44 4.05 21.02
N ASP A 47 6.85 5.02 21.74
CA ASP A 47 5.76 4.78 22.68
C ASP A 47 4.44 4.56 21.93
N VAL A 48 3.76 3.47 22.29
CA VAL A 48 2.45 3.10 21.73
C VAL A 48 1.38 4.11 22.12
N VAL A 49 1.41 4.58 23.37
CA VAL A 49 0.35 5.44 23.91
C VAL A 49 0.39 6.80 23.21
N GLU A 50 1.56 7.42 23.14
CA GLU A 50 1.77 8.67 22.40
C GLU A 50 1.41 8.53 20.92
N THR A 51 1.86 7.44 20.27
CA THR A 51 1.54 7.21 18.86
C THR A 51 0.03 7.08 18.62
N THR A 52 -0.67 6.40 19.53
CA THR A 52 -2.14 6.25 19.44
C THR A 52 -2.83 7.61 19.59
N LEU A 53 -2.39 8.45 20.53
CA LEU A 53 -2.89 9.81 20.70
C LEU A 53 -2.59 10.70 19.48
N ALA A 54 -1.39 10.59 18.91
CA ALA A 54 -1.00 11.33 17.72
C ALA A 54 -1.87 10.95 16.51
N LEU A 55 -2.21 9.67 16.36
CA LEU A 55 -3.08 9.19 15.28
C LEU A 55 -4.54 9.63 15.44
N ASP A 56 -5.05 9.63 16.68
CA ASP A 56 -6.39 10.13 16.96
C ASP A 56 -6.50 11.62 16.64
N ASN A 57 -5.50 12.41 17.07
CA ASN A 57 -5.43 13.84 16.74
C ASN A 57 -5.22 14.09 15.25
N TYR A 58 -4.46 13.24 14.55
CA TYR A 58 -4.32 13.28 13.10
C TYR A 58 -5.66 13.13 12.38
N ARG A 59 -6.49 12.16 12.80
CA ARG A 59 -7.82 11.94 12.23
C ARG A 59 -8.72 13.15 12.49
N ARG A 60 -8.78 13.64 13.73
CA ARG A 60 -9.55 14.85 14.09
C ARG A 60 -9.14 16.06 13.25
N ALA A 61 -7.85 16.24 13.00
CA ALA A 61 -7.35 17.35 12.19
C ALA A 61 -7.75 17.23 10.72
N CYS A 62 -7.83 16.01 10.18
CA CYS A 62 -8.37 15.76 8.85
C CYS A 62 -9.88 16.06 8.80
N ASP A 63 -10.65 15.57 9.77
CA ASP A 63 -12.11 15.74 9.83
C ASP A 63 -12.52 17.20 10.05
N SER A 64 -11.69 17.98 10.75
CA SER A 64 -11.93 19.40 11.01
C SER A 64 -11.57 20.31 9.82
N GLY A 65 -11.14 19.75 8.68
CA GLY A 65 -10.77 20.50 7.47
C GLY A 65 -9.41 21.22 7.53
N ARG A 66 -8.66 21.10 8.64
CA ARG A 66 -7.31 21.67 8.76
C ARG A 66 -6.29 20.92 7.91
N GLY A 67 -6.49 19.60 7.78
CA GLY A 67 -5.56 18.67 7.15
C GLY A 67 -4.35 18.38 8.04
N ALA A 68 -3.75 17.22 7.84
CA ALA A 68 -2.67 16.74 8.68
C ALA A 68 -1.60 15.97 7.89
N VAL A 69 -0.39 15.97 8.43
CA VAL A 69 0.74 15.16 7.97
C VAL A 69 1.15 14.23 9.10
N PHE A 70 1.18 12.94 8.83
CA PHE A 70 1.66 11.94 9.77
C PHE A 70 3.04 11.44 9.32
N LEU A 71 4.08 11.76 10.08
CA LEU A 71 5.44 11.29 9.87
C LEU A 71 5.63 9.97 10.63
N SER A 72 5.82 8.88 9.90
CA SER A 72 5.89 7.52 10.43
C SER A 72 7.13 6.79 9.96
N VAL A 73 7.40 5.62 10.52
CA VAL A 73 8.51 4.76 10.09
C VAL A 73 7.98 3.56 9.32
N ALA A 74 8.59 3.25 8.18
CA ALA A 74 8.17 2.18 7.28
C ALA A 74 8.20 0.80 7.92
N ARG A 75 9.03 0.58 8.95
CA ARG A 75 9.11 -0.65 9.77
C ARG A 75 8.64 -0.40 11.21
N GLY A 76 7.88 0.67 11.42
CA GLY A 76 7.30 1.06 12.70
C GLY A 76 5.93 0.42 12.91
N LYS A 77 5.35 0.65 14.09
CA LYS A 77 4.08 0.02 14.50
C LYS A 77 2.92 0.48 13.61
N VAL A 78 2.96 1.74 13.19
CA VAL A 78 1.93 2.36 12.34
C VAL A 78 1.85 1.68 10.98
N SER A 79 2.99 1.25 10.43
CA SER A 79 3.06 0.59 9.11
C SER A 79 2.43 -0.81 9.06
N GLU A 80 2.27 -1.47 10.21
CA GLU A 80 1.76 -2.84 10.31
C GLU A 80 0.26 -2.89 10.67
N GLY A 81 -0.18 -2.09 11.64
CA GLY A 81 -1.52 -2.22 12.20
C GLY A 81 -2.57 -1.24 11.69
N ILE A 82 -2.17 -0.17 11.00
CA ILE A 82 -3.02 1.02 10.87
C ILE A 82 -3.45 1.22 9.42
N ASN A 83 -4.70 1.66 9.27
CA ASN A 83 -5.30 1.97 7.99
C ASN A 83 -5.52 3.49 7.86
N PHE A 84 -5.16 4.02 6.70
CA PHE A 84 -5.40 5.41 6.30
C PHE A 84 -6.44 5.42 5.19
N ASP A 85 -7.67 5.07 5.56
CA ASP A 85 -8.79 4.97 4.62
C ASP A 85 -9.24 6.35 4.11
N ARG A 86 -9.62 6.46 2.84
CA ARG A 86 -10.24 7.66 2.26
C ARG A 86 -9.39 8.92 2.46
N HIS A 87 -10.00 9.98 3.01
CA HIS A 87 -9.39 11.30 3.17
C HIS A 87 -8.25 11.30 4.19
N TYR A 88 -8.15 10.28 5.05
CA TYR A 88 -7.03 10.12 5.96
C TYR A 88 -5.71 9.77 5.25
N GLY A 89 -5.73 9.38 3.98
CA GLY A 89 -4.56 8.88 3.25
C GLY A 89 -4.40 9.44 1.84
N ARG A 90 -4.86 10.66 1.51
CA ARG A 90 -4.87 11.19 0.14
C ARG A 90 -3.52 11.14 -0.58
N ALA A 91 -2.42 11.18 0.17
CA ALA A 91 -1.12 10.80 -0.35
C ALA A 91 -0.30 10.01 0.67
N VAL A 92 0.42 9.00 0.18
CA VAL A 92 1.57 8.42 0.87
C VAL A 92 2.86 8.80 0.18
N ILE A 93 3.83 9.21 0.98
CA ILE A 93 5.20 9.51 0.56
C ILE A 93 6.13 8.51 1.23
N MET A 94 6.90 7.77 0.43
CA MET A 94 7.97 6.91 0.90
C MET A 94 9.30 7.66 0.77
N PHE A 95 9.86 8.11 1.90
CA PHE A 95 11.18 8.73 1.95
C PHE A 95 12.26 7.65 2.03
N GLY A 96 12.97 7.46 0.92
CA GLY A 96 14.01 6.43 0.82
C GLY A 96 13.46 5.01 0.64
N VAL A 97 14.40 4.06 0.53
CA VAL A 97 14.10 2.62 0.44
C VAL A 97 14.29 1.99 1.83
N PRO A 98 13.27 1.34 2.42
CA PRO A 98 13.30 0.88 3.81
C PRO A 98 14.10 -0.42 3.97
N PHE A 99 15.42 -0.36 3.79
CA PHE A 99 16.31 -1.51 4.01
C PHE A 99 16.37 -1.92 5.48
N GLN A 100 16.59 -3.22 5.73
CA GLN A 100 16.92 -3.71 7.06
C GLN A 100 18.36 -3.37 7.43
N TYR A 101 18.63 -3.32 8.73
CA TYR A 101 19.98 -3.12 9.24
C TYR A 101 20.87 -4.33 8.92
N THR A 102 21.79 -4.15 7.97
CA THR A 102 22.60 -5.22 7.37
C THR A 102 23.66 -5.81 8.31
N LEU A 103 24.05 -5.09 9.37
CA LEU A 103 25.05 -5.56 10.33
C LEU A 103 24.44 -6.45 11.44
N SER A 104 23.14 -6.75 11.39
CA SER A 104 22.52 -7.69 12.33
C SER A 104 23.01 -9.12 12.10
N HIS A 105 23.50 -9.78 13.17
CA HIS A 105 23.93 -11.18 13.12
C HIS A 105 22.81 -12.13 12.66
N VAL A 106 21.57 -11.87 13.09
CA VAL A 106 20.40 -12.68 12.71
C VAL A 106 20.12 -12.57 11.22
N LEU A 107 20.21 -11.36 10.66
CA LEU A 107 20.01 -11.15 9.22
C LEU A 107 21.13 -11.81 8.42
N ARG A 108 22.39 -11.67 8.85
CA ARG A 108 23.53 -12.31 8.18
C ARG A 108 23.41 -13.84 8.16
N ALA A 109 23.07 -14.46 9.28
CA ALA A 109 22.83 -15.90 9.35
C ALA A 109 21.68 -16.34 8.42
N ARG A 110 20.60 -15.54 8.34
CA ARG A 110 19.50 -15.80 7.41
C ARG A 110 19.94 -15.68 5.95
N LEU A 111 20.74 -14.67 5.61
CA LEU A 111 21.26 -14.47 4.26
C LEU A 111 22.16 -15.64 3.83
N GLU A 112 23.06 -16.07 4.72
CA GLU A 112 23.94 -17.22 4.51
C GLU A 112 23.14 -18.52 4.30
N TYR A 113 22.11 -18.74 5.12
CA TYR A 113 21.20 -19.87 4.96
C TYR A 113 20.46 -19.85 3.61
N LEU A 114 19.91 -18.68 3.22
CA LEU A 114 19.22 -18.53 1.94
C LEU A 114 20.15 -18.71 0.73
N GLN A 115 21.39 -18.25 0.84
CA GLN A 115 22.40 -18.43 -0.20
C GLN A 115 22.81 -19.91 -0.33
N THR A 116 23.04 -20.60 0.79
CA THR A 116 23.52 -21.99 0.80
C THR A 116 22.44 -22.98 0.37
N HIS A 117 21.21 -22.83 0.87
CA HIS A 117 20.13 -23.79 0.64
C HIS A 117 19.25 -23.48 -0.57
N TYR A 118 19.10 -22.20 -0.93
CA TYR A 118 18.17 -21.78 -2.00
C TYR A 118 18.85 -20.99 -3.12
N GLN A 119 20.17 -20.79 -3.05
CA GLN A 119 20.96 -20.05 -4.06
C GLN A 119 20.45 -18.62 -4.29
N ILE A 120 19.79 -18.05 -3.28
CA ILE A 120 19.28 -16.67 -3.33
C ILE A 120 20.43 -15.73 -2.97
N ARG A 121 20.76 -14.82 -3.90
CA ARG A 121 21.78 -13.79 -3.64
C ARG A 121 21.31 -12.83 -2.56
N GLU A 122 22.25 -12.40 -1.71
CA GLU A 122 21.93 -11.50 -0.60
C GLU A 122 21.21 -10.21 -1.05
N GLN A 123 21.70 -9.60 -2.14
CA GLN A 123 21.11 -8.39 -2.71
C GLN A 123 19.67 -8.61 -3.20
N ASP A 124 19.34 -9.80 -3.69
CA ASP A 124 17.99 -10.09 -4.15
C ASP A 124 17.00 -10.15 -2.99
N PHE A 125 17.39 -10.80 -1.90
CA PHE A 125 16.60 -10.84 -0.67
C PHE A 125 16.43 -9.45 -0.05
N LEU A 126 17.51 -8.67 0.06
CA LEU A 126 17.45 -7.31 0.64
C LEU A 126 16.56 -6.38 -0.18
N ASN A 127 16.65 -6.43 -1.51
CA ASN A 127 15.77 -5.66 -2.40
C ASN A 127 14.32 -6.12 -2.27
N PHE A 128 14.08 -7.44 -2.25
CA PHE A 128 12.75 -8.00 -2.08
C PHE A 128 12.10 -7.55 -0.77
N ASP A 129 12.79 -7.70 0.37
CA ASP A 129 12.23 -7.34 1.67
C ASP A 129 11.97 -5.83 1.79
N ALA A 130 12.87 -4.99 1.28
CA ALA A 130 12.67 -3.54 1.28
C ALA A 130 11.47 -3.10 0.43
N LEU A 131 11.29 -3.71 -0.76
CA LEU A 131 10.17 -3.38 -1.63
C LEU A 131 8.85 -3.96 -1.14
N ARG A 132 8.87 -5.12 -0.49
CA ARG A 132 7.73 -5.68 0.22
C ARG A 132 7.25 -4.71 1.29
N GLN A 133 8.17 -4.19 2.11
CA GLN A 133 7.82 -3.22 3.15
C GLN A 133 7.30 -1.91 2.56
N ALA A 134 7.96 -1.37 1.53
CA ALA A 134 7.52 -0.14 0.88
C ALA A 134 6.11 -0.30 0.27
N SER A 135 5.86 -1.43 -0.40
CA SER A 135 4.57 -1.77 -0.99
C SER A 135 3.47 -1.91 0.07
N GLN A 136 3.81 -2.49 1.23
CA GLN A 136 2.89 -2.61 2.37
C GLN A 136 2.50 -1.23 2.94
N CYS A 137 3.43 -0.28 2.98
CA CYS A 137 3.19 1.07 3.45
C CYS A 137 2.30 1.86 2.47
N VAL A 138 2.65 1.89 1.18
CA VAL A 138 1.86 2.61 0.16
C VAL A 138 0.49 1.97 -0.06
N GLY A 139 0.39 0.64 0.07
CA GLY A 139 -0.87 -0.09 -0.04
C GLY A 139 -1.88 0.21 1.07
N ARG A 140 -1.52 0.99 2.10
CA ARG A 140 -2.45 1.41 3.16
C ARG A 140 -3.44 2.49 2.72
N VAL A 141 -3.17 3.17 1.61
CA VAL A 141 -3.95 4.32 1.14
C VAL A 141 -5.20 3.93 0.39
N ILE A 142 -5.13 2.92 -0.47
CA ILE A 142 -6.25 2.56 -1.36
C ILE A 142 -6.96 1.34 -0.78
N ARG A 143 -8.24 1.52 -0.42
CA ARG A 143 -9.07 0.46 0.18
C ARG A 143 -10.33 0.13 -0.60
N SER A 144 -10.80 1.02 -1.46
CA SER A 144 -12.01 0.81 -2.24
C SER A 144 -11.86 1.35 -3.67
N LYS A 145 -12.67 0.84 -4.59
CA LYS A 145 -12.68 1.26 -6.00
C LYS A 145 -13.09 2.72 -6.20
N THR A 146 -13.86 3.26 -5.24
CA THR A 146 -14.30 4.67 -5.24
C THR A 146 -13.28 5.60 -4.58
N ASP A 147 -12.23 5.05 -3.98
CA ASP A 147 -11.21 5.83 -3.29
C ASP A 147 -10.00 6.06 -4.18
N TYR A 148 -9.33 7.19 -3.94
CA TYR A 148 -8.14 7.56 -4.67
C TYR A 148 -7.08 8.08 -3.71
N GLY A 149 -5.83 7.86 -4.09
CA GLY A 149 -4.70 8.41 -3.38
C GLY A 149 -3.44 8.38 -4.22
N LEU A 150 -2.52 9.26 -3.86
CA LEU A 150 -1.23 9.39 -4.51
C LEU A 150 -0.19 8.53 -3.80
N MET A 151 0.60 7.78 -4.56
CA MET A 151 1.75 7.04 -4.05
C MET A 151 3.02 7.66 -4.61
N ILE A 152 3.83 8.27 -3.73
CA ILE A 152 5.04 8.98 -4.12
C ILE A 152 6.26 8.24 -3.55
N PHE A 153 7.12 7.74 -4.43
CA PHE A 153 8.40 7.14 -4.07
C PHE A 153 9.51 8.19 -4.17
N ALA A 154 9.92 8.78 -3.04
CA ALA A 154 10.90 9.86 -2.99
C ALA A 154 12.33 9.31 -2.87
N ASP A 155 12.78 8.54 -3.86
CA ASP A 155 14.16 8.07 -3.98
C ASP A 155 14.48 7.61 -5.42
N SER A 156 15.62 8.05 -5.97
CA SER A 156 16.03 7.70 -7.34
C SER A 156 16.28 6.20 -7.54
N ARG A 157 16.58 5.46 -6.47
CA ARG A 157 16.82 4.01 -6.52
C ARG A 157 15.59 3.23 -6.99
N TYR A 158 14.38 3.73 -6.77
CA TYR A 158 13.15 3.09 -7.27
C TYR A 158 13.08 3.05 -8.81
N ASN A 159 13.79 3.95 -9.50
CA ASN A 159 13.83 3.95 -10.97
C ASN A 159 14.72 2.84 -11.54
N ARG A 160 15.62 2.25 -10.74
CA ARG A 160 16.49 1.17 -11.21
C ARG A 160 15.68 -0.08 -11.52
N HIS A 161 16.00 -0.76 -12.62
CA HIS A 161 15.28 -1.95 -13.07
C HIS A 161 15.23 -3.06 -12.01
N ASP A 162 16.31 -3.28 -11.25
CA ASP A 162 16.41 -4.30 -10.20
C ASP A 162 15.41 -4.11 -9.05
N LYS A 163 14.91 -2.88 -8.87
CA LYS A 163 13.92 -2.54 -7.85
C LYS A 163 12.55 -2.34 -8.44
N ARG A 164 12.45 -1.55 -9.52
CA ARG A 164 11.18 -1.26 -10.19
C ARG A 164 10.45 -2.54 -10.57
N SER A 165 11.12 -3.48 -11.23
CA SER A 165 10.51 -4.75 -11.67
C SER A 165 10.00 -5.64 -10.52
N LYS A 166 10.44 -5.39 -9.29
CA LYS A 166 10.05 -6.14 -8.09
C LYS A 166 8.89 -5.48 -7.32
N LEU A 167 8.40 -4.32 -7.76
CA LEU A 167 7.16 -3.75 -7.22
C LEU A 167 5.95 -4.61 -7.67
N PRO A 168 4.86 -4.65 -6.88
CA PRO A 168 3.63 -5.34 -7.28
C PRO A 168 3.06 -4.83 -8.60
N LYS A 169 2.53 -5.75 -9.42
CA LYS A 169 1.92 -5.42 -10.72
C LYS A 169 0.85 -4.33 -10.65
N TRP A 170 0.06 -4.33 -9.58
CA TRP A 170 -1.01 -3.34 -9.39
C TRP A 170 -0.49 -1.91 -9.20
N ILE A 171 0.77 -1.73 -8.76
CA ILE A 171 1.45 -0.42 -8.72
C ILE A 171 2.07 -0.15 -10.09
N LEU A 172 2.80 -1.13 -10.62
CA LEU A 172 3.57 -0.99 -11.86
C LEU A 172 2.72 -0.61 -13.07
N GLN A 173 1.52 -1.14 -13.19
CA GLN A 173 0.61 -0.82 -14.29
C GLN A 173 0.24 0.67 -14.36
N PHE A 174 0.37 1.42 -13.26
CA PHE A 174 0.11 2.86 -13.20
C PHE A 174 1.39 3.71 -13.20
N MET A 175 2.58 3.08 -13.18
CA MET A 175 3.87 3.75 -13.25
C MET A 175 4.33 3.90 -14.71
N HIS A 176 3.68 4.79 -15.45
CA HIS A 176 4.09 5.14 -16.82
C HIS A 176 5.42 5.90 -16.85
N ASP A 177 6.11 5.88 -17.99
CA ASP A 177 7.43 6.52 -18.14
C ASP A 177 7.42 8.03 -17.84
N GLY A 178 6.29 8.70 -18.10
CA GLY A 178 6.09 10.11 -17.75
C GLY A 178 6.02 10.40 -16.24
N TYR A 179 5.93 9.38 -15.38
CA TYR A 179 5.92 9.52 -13.92
C TYR A 179 7.24 9.09 -13.27
N LEU A 180 8.26 8.79 -14.07
CA LEU A 180 9.55 8.34 -13.58
C LEU A 180 10.56 9.48 -13.51
N ASN A 181 11.46 9.41 -12.52
CA ASN A 181 12.58 10.33 -12.36
C ASN A 181 12.17 11.82 -12.41
N LEU A 182 11.03 12.14 -11.81
CA LEU A 182 10.48 13.49 -11.79
C LEU A 182 11.23 14.40 -10.83
N SER A 183 11.40 15.66 -11.22
CA SER A 183 11.74 16.72 -10.27
C SER A 183 10.55 17.04 -9.36
N THR A 184 10.80 17.67 -8.21
CA THR A 184 9.75 18.05 -7.25
C THR A 184 8.67 18.93 -7.88
N ASP A 185 9.04 19.84 -8.78
CA ASP A 185 8.10 20.76 -9.43
C ASP A 185 7.23 20.05 -10.46
N MET A 186 7.81 19.17 -11.29
CA MET A 186 7.04 18.34 -12.23
C MET A 186 6.10 17.40 -11.48
N ALA A 187 6.58 16.76 -10.42
CA ALA A 187 5.75 15.92 -9.56
C ALA A 187 4.57 16.71 -8.98
N LEU A 188 4.78 17.97 -8.56
CA LEU A 188 3.70 18.82 -8.06
C LEU A 188 2.65 19.15 -9.13
N GLN A 189 3.05 19.34 -10.39
CA GLN A 189 2.12 19.55 -11.50
C GLN A 189 1.24 18.31 -11.74
N HIS A 190 1.85 17.13 -11.80
CA HIS A 190 1.11 15.86 -11.94
C HIS A 190 0.17 15.61 -10.77
N VAL A 191 0.61 15.87 -9.53
CA VAL A 191 -0.22 15.77 -8.33
C VAL A 191 -1.45 16.68 -8.42
N LYS A 192 -1.27 17.95 -8.79
CA LYS A 192 -2.39 18.89 -8.95
C LYS A 192 -3.36 18.46 -10.04
N HIS A 193 -2.85 17.95 -11.16
CA HIS A 193 -3.69 17.46 -12.25
C HIS A 193 -4.51 16.23 -11.80
N PHE A 194 -3.86 15.22 -11.23
CA PHE A 194 -4.51 14.01 -10.73
C PHE A 194 -5.62 14.33 -9.73
N LEU A 195 -5.34 15.18 -8.73
CA LEU A 195 -6.34 15.53 -7.71
C LEU A 195 -7.56 16.25 -8.30
N ARG A 196 -7.40 17.07 -9.35
CA ARG A 196 -8.52 17.75 -10.00
C ARG A 196 -9.41 16.80 -10.78
N VAL A 197 -8.81 15.81 -11.45
CA VAL A 197 -9.53 14.79 -12.23
C VAL A 197 -10.26 13.83 -11.29
N MET A 198 -9.58 13.34 -10.24
CA MET A 198 -10.16 12.36 -9.31
C MET A 198 -11.16 12.96 -8.31
N ALA A 199 -11.21 14.29 -8.17
CA ALA A 199 -12.20 14.98 -7.35
C ALA A 199 -13.57 15.14 -8.04
N GLN A 200 -13.71 14.76 -9.31
CA GLN A 200 -15.00 14.77 -9.99
C GLN A 200 -15.91 13.64 -9.47
N PRO A 201 -17.25 13.77 -9.60
CA PRO A 201 -18.17 12.69 -9.25
C PRO A 201 -17.81 11.38 -9.97
N VAL A 202 -17.89 10.26 -9.25
CA VAL A 202 -17.56 8.94 -9.79
C VAL A 202 -18.54 8.60 -10.89
N ASP A 203 -18.02 8.27 -12.08
CA ASP A 203 -18.82 7.78 -13.19
C ASP A 203 -19.39 6.39 -12.85
N GLN A 204 -20.72 6.31 -12.78
CA GLN A 204 -21.42 5.07 -12.46
C GLN A 204 -21.24 4.01 -13.56
N ALA A 205 -21.12 4.42 -14.83
CA ALA A 205 -20.91 3.49 -15.94
C ALA A 205 -19.51 2.85 -15.86
N ALA A 206 -18.49 3.65 -15.55
CA ALA A 206 -17.15 3.15 -15.29
C ALA A 206 -17.13 2.19 -14.08
N LEU A 207 -17.89 2.50 -13.01
CA LEU A 207 -17.98 1.62 -11.83
C LEU A 207 -18.63 0.27 -12.18
N GLN A 208 -19.68 0.26 -12.99
CA GLN A 208 -20.36 -0.94 -13.47
C GLN A 208 -19.45 -1.82 -14.33
N SER A 209 -18.52 -1.26 -15.11
CA SER A 209 -17.55 -2.06 -15.86
C SER A 209 -16.57 -2.85 -14.98
N VAL A 210 -16.41 -2.45 -13.72
CA VAL A 210 -15.45 -3.04 -12.77
C VAL A 210 -16.16 -3.88 -11.69
N LEU A 211 -17.47 -3.71 -11.51
CA LEU A 211 -18.30 -4.47 -10.56
C LEU A 211 -19.17 -5.46 -11.34
N LEU A 212 -19.29 -6.68 -10.86
CA LEU A 212 -20.19 -7.65 -11.47
C LEU A 212 -21.54 -7.60 -10.76
N THR A 213 -22.61 -7.50 -11.55
CA THR A 213 -23.98 -7.70 -11.09
C THR A 213 -24.29 -9.20 -10.97
N LEU A 214 -25.35 -9.54 -10.23
CA LEU A 214 -25.77 -10.93 -10.06
C LEU A 214 -26.10 -11.59 -11.40
N GLU A 215 -26.81 -10.88 -12.28
CA GLU A 215 -27.16 -11.35 -13.63
C GLU A 215 -25.92 -11.65 -14.48
N GLU A 216 -24.89 -10.78 -14.44
CA GLU A 216 -23.63 -11.01 -15.17
C GLU A 216 -22.88 -12.22 -14.63
N VAL A 217 -22.90 -12.46 -13.31
CA VAL A 217 -22.28 -13.64 -12.71
C VAL A 217 -23.00 -14.91 -13.13
N GLU A 218 -24.34 -14.91 -13.15
CA GLU A 218 -25.15 -16.04 -13.60
C GLU A 218 -24.96 -16.33 -15.09
N GLN A 219 -24.75 -15.30 -15.93
CA GLN A 219 -24.39 -15.48 -17.34
C GLN A 219 -22.98 -16.04 -17.54
N MET A 220 -22.03 -15.69 -16.67
CA MET A 220 -20.65 -16.19 -16.73
C MET A 220 -20.52 -17.63 -16.20
N ASN A 221 -21.38 -18.03 -15.27
CA ASN A 221 -21.48 -19.39 -14.73
C ASN A 221 -22.94 -19.86 -14.79
N PRO A 222 -23.43 -20.23 -15.98
CA PRO A 222 -24.75 -20.83 -16.07
C PRO A 222 -24.75 -22.11 -15.21
N SER A 223 -25.65 -22.16 -14.24
CA SER A 223 -25.88 -23.37 -13.44
C SER A 223 -26.03 -24.55 -14.39
N PRO A 224 -25.34 -25.69 -14.18
CA PRO A 224 -25.61 -26.86 -14.98
C PRO A 224 -27.08 -27.22 -14.78
N ASP A 225 -27.85 -27.21 -15.86
CA ASP A 225 -29.27 -27.53 -15.85
C ASP A 225 -29.53 -28.77 -14.97
N GLN A 226 -30.30 -28.58 -13.90
CA GLN A 226 -31.07 -29.67 -13.30
C GLN A 226 -32.17 -30.04 -14.29
N GLY A 227 -31.80 -30.76 -15.37
CA GLY A 227 -32.71 -30.92 -16.49
C GLY A 227 -32.19 -31.76 -17.66
N SER A 228 -31.47 -32.86 -17.39
CA SER A 228 -31.41 -33.97 -18.35
C SER A 228 -32.04 -35.21 -17.74
N THR A 229 -33.37 -35.28 -17.81
CA THR A 229 -34.08 -36.56 -17.81
C THR A 229 -33.66 -37.33 -19.07
N LEU A 230 -32.67 -38.20 -18.94
CA LEU A 230 -32.43 -39.27 -19.91
C LEU A 230 -33.62 -40.24 -19.87
N PRO A 231 -34.27 -40.56 -21.00
CA PRO A 231 -35.26 -41.61 -21.04
C PRO A 231 -34.55 -42.97 -21.06
N GLY A 232 -34.68 -43.69 -19.93
CA GLY A 232 -34.69 -45.16 -19.81
C GLY A 232 -33.56 -45.98 -20.44
N GLU A 233 -32.81 -46.70 -19.59
CA GLU A 233 -32.80 -48.17 -19.67
C GLU A 233 -32.41 -48.77 -18.32
N GLY A 234 -33.17 -49.80 -17.93
CA GLY A 234 -33.18 -50.38 -16.60
C GLY A 234 -31.91 -51.15 -16.25
N GLY A 235 -31.53 -51.03 -14.97
CA GLY A 235 -30.46 -51.81 -14.37
C GLY A 235 -30.55 -51.69 -12.86
N ALA A 236 -31.59 -52.25 -12.26
CA ALA A 236 -31.68 -52.43 -10.82
C ALA A 236 -30.54 -53.36 -10.38
N MET A 237 -29.49 -52.82 -9.79
CA MET A 237 -28.51 -53.63 -9.07
C MET A 237 -28.88 -53.61 -7.58
N LEU A 238 -29.44 -54.74 -7.18
CA LEU A 238 -29.85 -55.09 -5.83
C LEU A 238 -28.70 -54.88 -4.84
N THR A 239 -29.05 -54.26 -3.72
CA THR A 239 -28.30 -54.27 -2.48
C THR A 239 -28.20 -55.70 -1.95
N GLU A 240 -26.98 -56.24 -1.84
CA GLU A 240 -26.71 -57.34 -0.91
C GLU A 240 -25.72 -56.89 0.16
N SER A 241 -26.28 -56.77 1.36
CA SER A 241 -25.60 -56.83 2.64
C SER A 241 -25.11 -58.25 2.90
N SER A 242 -23.81 -58.44 3.20
CA SER A 242 -23.38 -59.57 4.02
C SER A 242 -22.11 -59.25 4.82
N THR A 243 -22.33 -59.05 6.11
CA THR A 243 -21.42 -59.33 7.23
C THR A 243 -20.93 -60.79 7.24
N ALA A 244 -19.63 -61.01 7.50
CA ALA A 244 -19.01 -62.08 8.34
C ALA A 244 -17.50 -62.13 8.01
N ALA A 245 -16.58 -61.72 8.90
CA ALA A 245 -16.03 -62.50 10.01
C ALA A 245 -15.32 -63.79 9.56
N VAL A 246 -13.98 -63.72 9.40
CA VAL A 246 -12.97 -64.58 10.06
C VAL A 246 -11.72 -63.72 10.30
#